data_AF-A0A7H1QDN8-F1
#
_entry.id   AF-A0A7H1QDN8-F1
#
_cell.length_a   1.000
_cell.length_b   1.000
_cell.length_c   1.000
_cell.angle_alpha   90.00
_cell.angle_beta   90.00
_cell.angle_gamma   90.00
#
_symmetry.space_group_name_H-M   'P 1'
#
loop_
_entity.id
_entity.type
_entity.pdbx_description
1 polymer ?
#
loop_
_entity_poly.entity_id
_entity_poly.type
_entity_poly.pdbx_seq_one_letter_code
_entity_poly.pdbx_strand_id
1 'polypeptide(L)'
;MKRPFLRRRGHASGALSPEDQFHATLTAPRNPEPWAPGSARDIVVRVGPFFERAHTRPGDDHGPDLIAVALVHPDTPYAGARRLGYTERGWLRCKTTSILGFWQPGYAMLTHATAGLPLPDDVGMAPAHYALYIEARKRDGSLDGFTLLRLGPYTQTRHAQQDYDRLTAALDGRETTLAPGHRVSVRFGPLDVSDHKLFADPYEADAVALLAAAVEGVTVK
;
A
#
# COMPACT_ATOMS: atom_id res chain seq x y z
N MET A 1 67.65 -13.91 11.81
CA MET A 1 66.60 -12.96 11.37
C MET A 1 65.66 -13.65 10.40
N LYS A 2 64.37 -13.76 10.74
CA LYS A 2 63.21 -13.89 9.83
C LYS A 2 61.96 -13.75 10.71
N ARG A 3 61.18 -12.67 10.50
CA ARG A 3 59.93 -12.37 11.23
C ARG A 3 58.77 -13.19 10.64
N PRO A 4 57.89 -13.81 11.42
CA PRO A 4 56.59 -14.23 10.91
C PRO A 4 55.59 -13.07 11.00
N PHE A 5 54.90 -12.84 9.90
CA PHE A 5 53.89 -11.81 9.70
C PHE A 5 52.63 -12.09 10.54
N LEU A 6 52.16 -11.08 11.26
CA LEU A 6 50.79 -10.98 11.75
C LEU A 6 49.83 -10.91 10.55
N ARG A 7 49.21 -12.04 10.18
CA ARG A 7 48.01 -12.04 9.32
C ARG A 7 46.77 -12.03 10.19
N ARG A 8 46.29 -10.82 10.47
CA ARG A 8 44.90 -10.55 10.85
C ARG A 8 44.03 -10.91 9.64
N ARG A 9 43.19 -11.94 9.75
CA ARG A 9 42.25 -12.32 8.67
C ARG A 9 40.84 -12.48 9.25
N GLY A 10 39.97 -11.56 8.82
CA GLY A 10 38.54 -11.78 8.56
C GLY A 10 37.63 -12.02 9.76
N HIS A 11 36.82 -11.02 10.10
CA HIS A 11 35.51 -11.23 10.68
C HIS A 11 34.70 -12.15 9.76
N ALA A 12 34.55 -13.42 10.14
CA ALA A 12 33.38 -14.18 9.72
C ALA A 12 32.19 -13.60 10.49
N SER A 13 31.19 -13.10 9.79
CA SER A 13 29.84 -13.02 10.38
C SER A 13 29.44 -14.45 10.70
N GLY A 14 29.64 -14.86 11.95
CA GLY A 14 29.17 -16.14 12.43
C GLY A 14 27.67 -16.18 12.23
N ALA A 15 27.19 -17.19 11.52
CA ALA A 15 25.77 -17.49 11.51
C ALA A 15 25.32 -17.62 12.97
N LEU A 16 24.35 -16.79 13.37
CA LEU A 16 23.80 -16.79 14.72
C LEU A 16 23.43 -18.22 15.09
N SER A 17 23.83 -18.69 16.28
CA SER A 17 23.42 -20.01 16.74
C SER A 17 21.89 -20.06 16.87
N PRO A 18 21.25 -21.23 16.80
CA PRO A 18 19.79 -21.33 16.98
C PRO A 18 19.29 -20.71 18.29
N GLU A 19 20.10 -20.75 19.34
CA GLU A 19 19.82 -20.11 20.63
C GLU A 19 19.92 -18.58 20.54
N ASP A 20 20.94 -18.04 19.87
CA ASP A 20 21.04 -16.60 19.60
C ASP A 20 19.89 -16.10 18.71
N GLN A 21 19.46 -16.91 17.74
CA GLN A 21 18.29 -16.63 16.92
C GLN A 21 17.01 -16.63 17.76
N PHE A 22 16.83 -17.59 18.66
CA PHE A 22 15.69 -17.65 19.58
C PHE A 22 15.66 -16.46 20.55
N HIS A 23 16.80 -16.08 21.12
CA HIS A 23 16.91 -14.92 21.98
C HIS A 23 16.71 -13.61 21.22
N ALA A 24 17.26 -13.46 20.01
CA ALA A 24 16.99 -12.31 19.15
C ALA A 24 15.50 -12.23 18.77
N THR A 25 14.86 -13.38 18.52
CA THR A 25 13.42 -13.51 18.22
C THR A 25 12.54 -13.02 19.37
N LEU A 26 12.92 -13.30 20.62
CA LEU A 26 12.19 -12.83 21.80
C LEU A 26 12.59 -11.42 22.25
N THR A 27 13.73 -10.90 21.80
CA THR A 27 14.20 -9.55 22.17
C THR A 27 13.47 -8.47 21.39
N ALA A 28 13.19 -8.68 20.10
CA ALA A 28 12.53 -7.67 19.27
C ALA A 28 11.16 -7.21 19.84
N PRO A 29 10.25 -8.12 20.28
CA PRO A 29 9.03 -7.70 20.97
C PRO A 29 9.25 -7.09 22.37
N ARG A 30 10.36 -7.42 23.04
CA ARG A 30 10.69 -6.93 24.39
C ARG A 30 11.34 -5.56 24.39
N ASN A 31 12.02 -5.19 23.31
CA ASN A 31 12.69 -3.91 23.15
C ASN A 31 12.58 -3.42 21.70
N PRO A 32 11.37 -3.00 21.28
CA PRO A 32 11.16 -2.52 19.93
C PRO A 32 11.97 -1.24 19.67
N GLU A 33 12.60 -1.14 18.50
CA GLU A 33 13.11 0.14 18.03
C GLU A 33 11.90 1.05 17.71
N PRO A 34 11.76 2.22 18.37
CA PRO A 34 10.60 3.08 18.17
C PRO A 34 10.48 3.51 16.71
N TRP A 35 9.26 3.42 16.18
CA TRP A 35 8.96 3.97 14.87
C TRP A 35 9.02 5.51 14.93
N ALA A 36 9.54 6.10 13.85
CA ALA A 36 9.52 7.53 13.62
C ALA A 36 8.94 7.82 12.23
N PRO A 37 8.07 8.84 12.09
CA PRO A 37 7.54 9.26 10.79
C PRO A 37 8.63 9.68 9.80
N GLY A 38 8.41 9.49 8.50
CA GLY A 38 9.27 10.00 7.44
C GLY A 38 10.53 9.18 7.14
N SER A 39 10.67 7.98 7.71
CA SER A 39 11.88 7.18 7.53
C SER A 39 11.80 6.23 6.34
N ALA A 40 10.63 6.05 5.70
CA ALA A 40 10.37 5.06 4.64
C ALA A 40 10.88 3.63 4.94
N ARG A 41 11.06 3.30 6.23
CA ARG A 41 11.51 1.98 6.69
C ARG A 41 10.31 1.09 6.88
N ASP A 42 10.54 -0.21 6.76
CA ASP A 42 9.53 -1.18 7.11
C ASP A 42 9.28 -1.14 8.61
N ILE A 43 8.01 -1.29 8.95
CA ILE A 43 7.50 -1.28 10.30
C ILE A 43 6.89 -2.63 10.63
N VAL A 44 6.71 -2.86 11.93
CA VAL A 44 5.94 -4.00 12.42
C VAL A 44 4.55 -3.54 12.84
N VAL A 45 3.53 -4.21 12.29
CA VAL A 45 2.12 -3.96 12.61
C VAL A 45 1.49 -5.23 13.18
N ARG A 46 0.58 -5.08 14.13
CA ARG A 46 -0.16 -6.23 14.68
C ARG A 46 -1.36 -6.55 13.76
N VAL A 47 -1.48 -7.82 13.38
CA VAL A 47 -2.64 -8.36 12.64
C VAL A 47 -3.17 -9.56 13.42
N GLY A 48 -4.28 -9.35 14.13
CA GLY A 48 -4.82 -10.36 15.07
C GLY A 48 -3.77 -10.75 16.12
N PRO A 49 -3.45 -12.06 16.27
CA PRO A 49 -2.43 -12.53 17.21
C PRO A 49 -0.99 -12.48 16.66
N PHE A 50 -0.78 -12.14 15.39
CA PHE A 50 0.53 -12.16 14.73
C PHE A 50 1.07 -10.73 14.47
N PHE A 51 2.35 -10.67 14.11
CA PHE A 51 3.05 -9.45 13.73
C PHE A 51 3.45 -9.52 12.27
N GLU A 52 3.07 -8.52 11.49
CA GLU A 52 3.36 -8.47 10.07
C GLU A 52 4.35 -7.35 9.74
N ARG A 53 5.22 -7.64 8.76
CA ARG A 53 6.05 -6.64 8.14
C ARG A 53 5.19 -5.78 7.24
N ALA A 54 5.26 -4.47 7.41
CA ALA A 54 4.57 -3.54 6.54
C ALA A 54 5.53 -2.46 6.03
N HIS A 55 5.44 -2.16 4.74
CA HIS A 55 6.17 -1.07 4.12
C HIS A 55 5.32 0.20 4.19
N THR A 56 5.90 1.29 4.70
CA THR A 56 5.22 2.58 4.73
C THR A 56 5.19 3.19 3.33
N ARG A 57 4.10 3.87 2.97
CA ARG A 57 4.06 4.56 1.68
C ARG A 57 4.91 5.82 1.73
N PRO A 58 5.88 6.00 0.81
CA PRO A 58 6.66 7.23 0.77
C PRO A 58 5.76 8.47 0.65
N GLY A 59 5.98 9.45 1.53
CA GLY A 59 5.26 10.74 1.53
C GLY A 59 3.92 10.75 2.26
N ASP A 60 3.43 9.59 2.72
CA ASP A 60 2.26 9.47 3.60
C ASP A 60 2.62 8.82 4.96
N ASP A 61 3.91 8.65 5.23
CA ASP A 61 4.47 8.12 6.47
C ASP A 61 4.68 9.21 7.55
N HIS A 62 4.12 10.40 7.33
CA HIS A 62 4.18 11.56 8.24
C HIS A 62 2.87 11.82 9.00
N GLY A 63 1.80 11.08 8.70
CA GLY A 63 0.50 11.27 9.34
C GLY A 63 0.56 10.96 10.85
N PRO A 64 -0.01 11.83 11.72
CA PRO A 64 0.06 11.63 13.17
C PRO A 64 -0.83 10.47 13.66
N ASP A 65 -1.97 10.23 12.99
CA ASP A 65 -2.97 9.25 13.44
C ASP A 65 -3.09 8.04 12.50
N LEU A 66 -2.95 8.27 11.19
CA LEU A 66 -3.12 7.27 10.14
C LEU A 66 -2.04 7.46 9.07
N ILE A 67 -1.45 6.35 8.64
CA ILE A 67 -0.52 6.28 7.51
C ILE A 67 -0.91 5.14 6.57
N ALA A 68 -0.47 5.22 5.32
CA ALA A 68 -0.59 4.11 4.38
C ALA A 68 0.53 3.10 4.52
N VAL A 69 0.16 1.83 4.55
CA VAL A 69 1.13 0.72 4.59
C VAL A 69 0.72 -0.38 3.61
N ALA A 70 1.69 -1.08 3.04
CA ALA A 70 1.45 -2.33 2.33
C ALA A 70 2.01 -3.47 3.17
N LEU A 71 1.25 -4.55 3.38
CA LEU A 71 1.78 -5.75 4.02
C LEU A 71 2.79 -6.40 3.06
N VAL A 72 3.94 -6.79 3.58
CA VAL A 72 5.03 -7.39 2.81
C VAL A 72 5.41 -8.73 3.44
N HIS A 73 5.63 -9.74 2.60
CA HIS A 73 6.10 -11.03 3.09
C HIS A 73 7.46 -10.86 3.81
N PRO A 74 7.69 -11.52 4.96
CA PRO A 74 8.93 -11.36 5.73
C PRO A 74 10.17 -11.68 4.91
N ASP A 75 10.14 -12.76 4.12
CA ASP A 75 11.31 -13.31 3.41
C ASP A 75 11.34 -13.04 1.90
N THR A 76 10.32 -12.40 1.33
CA THR A 76 10.15 -12.35 -0.14
C THR A 76 10.08 -10.91 -0.64
N PRO A 77 10.86 -10.54 -1.68
CA PRO A 77 10.69 -9.26 -2.35
C PRO A 77 9.30 -9.13 -3.01
N TYR A 78 8.82 -7.90 -3.17
CA TYR A 78 7.44 -7.49 -3.51
C TYR A 78 6.68 -8.36 -4.53
N ALA A 79 7.36 -8.89 -5.56
CA ALA A 79 6.73 -9.68 -6.63
C ALA A 79 6.26 -11.09 -6.18
N GLY A 80 6.97 -11.77 -5.28
CA GLY A 80 6.56 -13.10 -4.78
C GLY A 80 5.51 -13.02 -3.68
N ALA A 81 5.42 -11.89 -2.99
CA ALA A 81 4.44 -11.61 -1.94
C ALA A 81 2.99 -11.51 -2.46
N ARG A 82 2.79 -11.23 -3.76
CA ARG A 82 1.45 -11.15 -4.39
C ARG A 82 0.72 -12.49 -4.37
N ARG A 83 1.40 -13.57 -4.72
CA ARG A 83 0.83 -14.93 -4.73
C ARG A 83 0.50 -15.48 -3.34
N LEU A 84 0.96 -14.79 -2.30
CA LEU A 84 0.77 -15.14 -0.89
C LEU A 84 -0.26 -14.21 -0.21
N GLY A 85 -0.96 -13.36 -0.98
CA GLY A 85 -2.03 -12.49 -0.49
C GLY A 85 -1.57 -11.22 0.24
N TYR A 86 -0.26 -10.95 0.31
CA TYR A 86 0.30 -9.79 1.01
C TYR A 86 0.14 -8.49 0.21
N THR A 87 0.36 -8.52 -1.12
CA THR A 87 0.29 -7.30 -1.96
C THR A 87 -1.03 -7.14 -2.71
N GLU A 88 -1.91 -8.14 -2.72
CA GLU A 88 -3.25 -8.03 -3.36
C GLU A 88 -4.16 -7.01 -2.65
N ARG A 89 -3.86 -6.71 -1.39
CA ARG A 89 -4.62 -5.77 -0.56
C ARG A 89 -4.27 -4.31 -0.85
N GLY A 90 -3.22 -4.07 -1.64
CA GLY A 90 -2.72 -2.72 -1.94
C GLY A 90 -2.28 -1.97 -0.68
N TRP A 91 -2.46 -0.66 -0.70
CA TRP A 91 -2.22 0.20 0.46
C TRP A 91 -3.38 0.10 1.45
N LEU A 92 -3.06 0.02 2.74
CA LEU A 92 -3.96 -0.13 3.86
C LEU A 92 -3.77 1.05 4.83
N ARG A 93 -4.87 1.50 5.45
CA ARG A 93 -4.88 2.54 6.47
C ARG A 93 -4.47 1.93 7.81
N CYS A 94 -3.23 2.19 8.20
CA CYS A 94 -2.68 1.77 9.48
C CYS A 94 -2.80 2.93 10.48
N LYS A 95 -3.40 2.67 11.65
CA LYS A 95 -3.31 3.61 12.77
C LYS A 95 -1.88 3.63 13.27
N THR A 96 -1.31 4.81 13.48
CA THR A 96 0.05 4.95 14.02
C THR A 96 0.19 4.27 15.38
N THR A 97 -0.88 4.25 16.17
CA THR A 97 -0.95 3.52 17.46
C THR A 97 -0.88 2.00 17.33
N SER A 98 -1.11 1.44 16.14
CA SER A 98 -1.00 0.00 15.85
C SER A 98 0.41 -0.41 15.40
N ILE A 99 1.31 0.57 15.21
CA ILE A 99 2.71 0.36 14.87
C ILE A 99 3.50 0.08 16.14
N LEU A 100 4.20 -1.05 16.20
CA LEU A 100 4.97 -1.43 17.38
C LEU A 100 6.41 -0.90 17.35
N GLY A 101 6.89 -0.56 16.17
CA GLY A 101 8.25 -0.12 15.94
C GLY A 101 8.69 -0.37 14.51
N PHE A 102 9.98 -0.18 14.25
CA PHE A 102 10.57 -0.63 12.99
C PHE A 102 10.61 -2.15 12.91
N TRP A 103 10.47 -2.66 11.69
CA TRP A 103 10.65 -4.08 11.41
C TRP A 103 12.08 -4.50 11.76
N GLN A 104 12.18 -5.62 12.47
CA GLN A 104 13.44 -6.26 12.85
C GLN A 104 13.35 -7.75 12.53
N PRO A 105 14.46 -8.42 12.17
CA PRO A 105 14.46 -9.84 11.85
C PRO A 105 13.82 -10.74 12.92
N GLY A 106 13.89 -10.35 14.20
CA GLY A 106 13.25 -11.10 15.29
C GLY A 106 11.72 -11.22 15.19
N TYR A 107 11.05 -10.34 14.44
CA TYR A 107 9.61 -10.44 14.21
C TYR A 107 9.22 -11.45 13.13
N ALA A 108 10.16 -11.88 12.27
CA ALA A 108 9.86 -12.80 11.17
C ALA A 108 9.16 -14.08 11.65
N MET A 109 9.66 -14.67 12.74
CA MET A 109 9.13 -15.90 13.35
C MET A 109 7.72 -15.77 13.93
N LEU A 110 7.18 -14.54 14.01
CA LEU A 110 5.88 -14.24 14.61
C LEU A 110 4.85 -13.78 13.57
N THR A 111 5.13 -14.00 12.29
CA THR A 111 4.23 -13.70 11.16
C THR A 111 3.29 -14.87 10.87
N HIS A 112 2.17 -14.60 10.19
CA HIS A 112 1.33 -15.66 9.62
C HIS A 112 2.12 -16.51 8.62
N ALA A 113 2.97 -15.87 7.81
CA ALA A 113 3.80 -16.55 6.80
C ALA A 113 4.68 -17.64 7.43
N THR A 114 5.41 -17.34 8.50
CA THR A 114 6.25 -18.33 9.18
C THR A 114 5.43 -19.41 9.88
N ALA A 115 4.21 -19.09 10.34
CA ALA A 115 3.28 -20.08 10.86
C ALA A 115 2.64 -20.97 9.77
N GLY A 116 2.93 -20.72 8.48
CA GLY A 116 2.31 -21.45 7.36
C GLY A 116 0.83 -21.13 7.18
N LEU A 117 0.37 -19.97 7.66
CA LEU A 117 -1.01 -19.52 7.60
C LEU A 117 -1.19 -18.41 6.55
N PRO A 118 -2.33 -18.37 5.84
CA PRO A 118 -2.66 -17.22 4.99
C PRO A 118 -2.96 -15.99 5.86
N LEU A 119 -2.82 -14.80 5.27
CA LEU A 119 -3.34 -13.58 5.91
C LEU A 119 -4.88 -13.65 6.00
N PRO A 120 -5.48 -13.22 7.12
CA PRO A 120 -6.93 -13.20 7.27
C PRO A 120 -7.59 -12.22 6.30
N ASP A 121 -8.79 -12.53 5.81
CA ASP A 121 -9.58 -11.65 4.92
C ASP A 121 -9.79 -10.26 5.51
N ASP A 122 -10.03 -10.18 6.81
CA ASP A 122 -10.01 -8.92 7.57
C ASP A 122 -8.74 -8.81 8.40
N VAL A 123 -7.84 -7.91 7.99
CA VAL A 123 -6.59 -7.59 8.69
C VAL A 123 -6.75 -6.46 9.72
N GLY A 124 -7.98 -5.94 9.90
CA GLY A 124 -8.27 -4.82 10.79
C GLY A 124 -7.79 -3.47 10.26
N MET A 125 -7.42 -3.38 8.99
CA MET A 125 -7.00 -2.16 8.31
C MET A 125 -7.83 -1.98 7.04
N ALA A 126 -8.53 -0.84 6.95
CA ALA A 126 -9.30 -0.52 5.77
C ALA A 126 -8.38 -0.23 4.57
N PRO A 127 -8.80 -0.51 3.33
CA PRO A 127 -8.08 -0.07 2.14
C PRO A 127 -7.82 1.44 2.17
N ALA A 128 -6.62 1.83 1.81
CA ALA A 128 -6.26 3.22 1.65
C ALA A 128 -6.63 3.68 0.24
N HIS A 129 -7.82 4.29 0.16
CA HIS A 129 -8.39 4.80 -1.07
C HIS A 129 -7.65 6.04 -1.60
N TYR A 130 -6.49 5.82 -2.21
CA TYR A 130 -5.66 6.86 -2.87
C TYR A 130 -5.89 6.97 -4.36
N ALA A 131 -6.95 6.36 -4.86
CA ALA A 131 -7.32 6.44 -6.25
C ALA A 131 -8.80 6.71 -6.39
N LEU A 132 -9.13 7.55 -7.37
CA LEU A 132 -10.47 7.71 -7.88
C LEU A 132 -10.59 6.99 -9.21
N TYR A 133 -11.63 6.20 -9.33
CA TYR A 133 -12.02 5.53 -10.56
C TYR A 133 -13.29 6.18 -11.04
N ILE A 134 -13.23 6.73 -12.25
CA ILE A 134 -14.40 7.24 -12.94
C ILE A 134 -14.82 6.16 -13.92
N GLU A 135 -16.00 5.61 -13.72
CA GLU A 135 -16.48 4.45 -14.46
C GLU A 135 -17.76 4.75 -15.21
N ALA A 136 -17.81 4.33 -16.46
CA ALA A 136 -19.03 4.26 -17.26
C ALA A 136 -19.57 2.83 -17.19
N ARG A 137 -20.68 2.63 -16.48
CA ARG A 137 -21.36 1.32 -16.37
C ARG A 137 -22.63 1.29 -17.19
N LYS A 138 -22.99 0.15 -17.78
CA LYS A 138 -24.26 0.03 -18.50
C LYS A 138 -25.44 0.32 -17.56
N ARG A 139 -26.51 0.89 -18.13
CA ARG A 139 -27.72 1.25 -17.37
C ARG A 139 -28.63 0.07 -17.04
N ASP A 140 -28.39 -1.07 -17.66
CA ASP A 140 -29.18 -2.30 -17.49
C ASP A 140 -28.90 -3.04 -16.17
N GLY A 141 -28.03 -2.48 -15.32
CA GLY A 141 -27.67 -3.07 -14.03
C GLY A 141 -26.63 -4.20 -14.13
N SER A 142 -26.12 -4.50 -15.33
CA SER A 142 -25.00 -5.44 -15.49
C SER A 142 -23.70 -4.86 -14.92
N LEU A 143 -22.74 -5.75 -14.63
CA LEU A 143 -21.38 -5.36 -14.24
C LEU A 143 -20.54 -4.86 -15.44
N ASP A 144 -21.11 -4.87 -16.65
CA ASP A 144 -20.43 -4.41 -17.85
C ASP A 144 -20.23 -2.90 -17.80
N GLY A 145 -19.00 -2.49 -18.10
CA GLY A 145 -18.61 -1.10 -18.15
C GLY A 145 -17.12 -0.96 -18.41
N PHE A 146 -16.65 0.27 -18.36
CA PHE A 146 -15.23 0.57 -18.51
C PHE A 146 -14.84 1.76 -17.65
N THR A 147 -13.55 1.82 -17.30
CA THR A 147 -12.98 2.97 -16.60
C THR A 147 -12.65 4.06 -17.61
N LEU A 148 -13.26 5.23 -17.45
CA LEU A 148 -12.99 6.43 -18.25
C LEU A 148 -11.65 7.06 -17.86
N LEU A 149 -11.45 7.20 -16.55
CA LEU A 149 -10.31 7.90 -15.98
C LEU A 149 -9.95 7.26 -14.64
N ARG A 150 -8.64 7.17 -14.39
CA ARG A 150 -8.07 6.81 -13.10
C ARG A 150 -7.26 8.00 -12.61
N LEU A 151 -7.61 8.54 -11.46
CA LEU A 151 -6.85 9.62 -10.82
C LEU A 151 -6.13 9.08 -9.60
N GLY A 152 -4.87 9.43 -9.49
CA GLY A 152 -4.02 9.02 -8.39
C GLY A 152 -2.56 8.87 -8.81
N PRO A 153 -1.68 8.49 -7.88
CA PRO A 153 -2.01 8.18 -6.49
C PRO A 153 -2.06 9.45 -5.62
N TYR A 154 -3.17 9.69 -4.92
CA TYR A 154 -3.25 10.78 -3.94
C TYR A 154 -2.28 10.53 -2.79
N THR A 155 -1.46 11.49 -2.38
CA THR A 155 -0.60 11.38 -1.19
C THR A 155 -1.36 11.64 0.10
N GLN A 156 -2.48 12.38 0.03
CA GLN A 156 -3.30 12.74 1.19
C GLN A 156 -4.77 12.42 0.91
N THR A 157 -5.44 11.78 1.87
CA THR A 157 -6.86 11.42 1.78
C THR A 157 -7.77 12.63 1.61
N ARG A 158 -7.42 13.78 2.21
CA ARG A 158 -8.17 15.04 2.03
C ARG A 158 -8.19 15.53 0.58
N HIS A 159 -7.10 15.34 -0.16
CA HIS A 159 -7.03 15.72 -1.58
C HIS A 159 -7.88 14.77 -2.43
N ALA A 160 -7.82 13.46 -2.15
CA ALA A 160 -8.69 12.48 -2.78
C ALA A 160 -10.17 12.78 -2.53
N GLN A 161 -10.53 13.18 -1.30
CA GLN A 161 -11.90 13.56 -0.96
C GLN A 161 -12.34 14.84 -1.68
N GLN A 162 -11.48 15.86 -1.71
CA GLN A 162 -11.78 17.11 -2.41
C GLN A 162 -12.06 16.86 -3.91
N ASP A 163 -11.22 16.06 -4.58
CA ASP A 163 -11.45 15.74 -5.99
C ASP A 163 -12.67 14.83 -6.19
N TYR A 164 -12.94 13.90 -5.27
CA TYR A 164 -14.17 13.11 -5.27
C TYR A 164 -15.40 14.01 -5.26
N ASP A 165 -15.44 14.98 -4.35
CA ASP A 165 -16.56 15.90 -4.20
C ASP A 165 -16.71 16.78 -5.45
N ARG A 166 -15.59 17.30 -5.98
CA ARG A 166 -15.57 18.11 -7.20
C ARG A 166 -16.06 17.34 -8.43
N LEU A 167 -15.58 16.11 -8.62
CA LEU A 167 -16.00 15.27 -9.73
C LEU A 167 -17.45 14.83 -9.60
N THR A 168 -17.89 14.48 -8.39
CA THR A 168 -19.30 14.14 -8.12
C THR A 168 -20.21 15.32 -8.45
N ALA A 169 -19.84 16.54 -8.03
CA ALA A 169 -20.57 17.76 -8.39
C ALA A 169 -20.55 18.03 -9.90
N ALA A 170 -19.43 17.78 -10.59
CA ALA A 170 -19.34 17.95 -12.04
C ALA A 170 -20.17 16.92 -12.83
N LEU A 171 -20.43 15.75 -12.23
CA LEU A 171 -21.25 14.69 -12.79
C LEU A 171 -22.74 14.86 -12.51
N ASP A 172 -23.13 15.63 -11.49
CA ASP A 172 -24.52 15.83 -11.10
C ASP A 172 -25.37 16.34 -12.28
N GLY A 173 -26.43 15.61 -12.60
CA GLY A 173 -27.30 15.87 -13.75
C GLY A 173 -26.70 15.51 -15.13
N ARG A 174 -25.47 14.98 -15.18
CA ARG A 174 -24.73 14.62 -16.40
C ARG A 174 -24.30 13.16 -16.45
N GLU A 175 -24.58 12.38 -15.42
CA GLU A 175 -24.10 10.99 -15.28
C GLU A 175 -24.50 10.13 -16.48
N THR A 176 -25.66 10.41 -17.08
CA THR A 176 -26.19 9.67 -18.22
C THR A 176 -25.96 10.35 -19.57
N THR A 177 -25.37 11.54 -19.63
CA THR A 177 -25.18 12.25 -20.91
C THR A 177 -23.75 12.17 -21.42
N LEU A 178 -22.78 11.94 -20.52
CA LEU A 178 -21.36 11.92 -20.86
C LEU A 178 -20.91 10.69 -21.68
N ALA A 179 -21.57 9.55 -21.50
CA ALA A 179 -21.27 8.33 -22.24
C ALA A 179 -22.59 7.67 -22.68
N PRO A 180 -22.89 7.62 -24.00
CA PRO A 180 -24.11 6.99 -24.50
C PRO A 180 -24.26 5.55 -24.01
N GLY A 181 -25.46 5.17 -23.58
CA GLY A 181 -25.76 3.83 -23.05
C GLY A 181 -25.22 3.52 -21.65
N HIS A 182 -24.44 4.43 -21.06
CA HIS A 182 -23.82 4.23 -19.76
C HIS A 182 -24.30 5.27 -18.72
N ARG A 183 -24.04 4.97 -17.45
CA ARG A 183 -24.08 5.89 -16.32
C ARG A 183 -22.65 6.04 -15.79
N VAL A 184 -22.18 7.28 -15.74
CA VAL A 184 -20.87 7.64 -15.24
C VAL A 184 -20.95 7.89 -13.74
N SER A 185 -19.99 7.37 -12.98
CA SER A 185 -19.89 7.59 -11.53
C SER A 185 -18.43 7.63 -11.07
N VAL A 186 -18.19 8.29 -9.94
CA VAL A 186 -16.88 8.32 -9.28
C VAL A 186 -16.92 7.36 -8.11
N ARG A 187 -15.89 6.51 -7.99
CA ARG A 187 -15.69 5.68 -6.80
C ARG A 187 -14.26 5.80 -6.30
N PHE A 188 -14.12 5.71 -4.99
CA PHE A 188 -12.86 5.37 -4.38
C PHE A 188 -12.47 3.93 -4.75
N GLY A 189 -11.17 3.69 -4.94
CA GLY A 189 -10.66 2.35 -5.16
C GLY A 189 -9.28 2.14 -4.56
N PRO A 190 -8.88 0.88 -4.35
CA PRO A 190 -7.51 0.56 -4.02
C PRO A 190 -6.60 0.97 -5.18
N LEU A 191 -5.37 1.36 -4.86
CA LEU A 191 -4.33 1.64 -5.86
C LEU A 191 -3.44 0.39 -6.01
N ASP A 192 -3.42 -0.21 -7.19
CA ASP A 192 -2.37 -1.16 -7.56
C ASP A 192 -1.17 -0.39 -8.12
N VAL A 193 -0.03 -0.45 -7.43
CA VAL A 193 1.22 0.25 -7.83
C VAL A 193 1.74 -0.26 -9.18
N SER A 194 1.49 -1.53 -9.53
CA SER A 194 1.85 -2.05 -10.86
C SER A 194 1.15 -1.31 -11.99
N ASP A 195 -0.04 -0.77 -11.72
CA ASP A 195 -0.87 -0.04 -12.67
C ASP A 195 -0.62 1.47 -12.66
N HIS A 196 0.38 1.98 -11.93
CA HIS A 196 0.60 3.43 -11.76
C HIS A 196 0.63 4.22 -13.09
N LYS A 197 1.13 3.61 -14.18
CA LYS A 197 1.17 4.22 -15.52
C LYS A 197 -0.21 4.48 -16.13
N LEU A 198 -1.25 3.81 -15.61
CA LEU A 198 -2.64 3.98 -16.03
C LEU A 198 -3.34 5.11 -15.29
N PHE A 199 -2.71 5.71 -14.27
CA PHE A 199 -3.27 6.80 -13.48
C PHE A 199 -2.74 8.14 -13.98
N ALA A 200 -3.62 9.12 -14.07
CA ALA A 200 -3.24 10.51 -14.23
C ALA A 200 -2.92 11.11 -12.85
N ASP A 201 -1.83 11.88 -12.79
CA ASP A 201 -1.38 12.55 -11.58
C ASP A 201 -2.35 13.68 -11.20
N PRO A 202 -3.03 13.60 -10.05
CA PRO A 202 -4.00 14.61 -9.63
C PRO A 202 -3.34 15.92 -9.17
N TYR A 203 -2.00 15.99 -9.02
CA TYR A 203 -1.29 17.19 -8.59
C TYR A 203 -0.79 18.05 -9.77
N GLU A 204 -0.68 17.47 -10.96
CA GLU A 204 -0.19 18.17 -12.15
C GLU A 204 -1.31 18.72 -13.02
N ALA A 205 -2.54 18.24 -12.87
CA ALA A 205 -3.68 18.64 -13.70
C ALA A 205 -5.00 18.65 -12.93
N ASP A 206 -5.90 19.53 -13.35
CA ASP A 206 -7.24 19.65 -12.76
C ASP A 206 -8.08 18.39 -13.04
N ALA A 207 -8.62 17.78 -11.99
CA ALA A 207 -9.39 16.54 -12.07
C ALA A 207 -10.63 16.65 -12.99
N VAL A 208 -11.32 17.80 -12.99
CA VAL A 208 -12.52 18.00 -13.83
C VAL A 208 -12.13 18.20 -15.29
N ALA A 209 -11.02 18.89 -15.55
CA ALA A 209 -10.47 19.01 -16.91
C ALA A 209 -10.02 17.65 -17.46
N LEU A 210 -9.38 16.82 -16.64
CA LEU A 210 -9.00 15.45 -17.01
C LEU A 210 -10.24 14.59 -17.33
N LEU A 211 -11.32 14.73 -16.57
CA LEU A 211 -12.59 14.07 -16.87
C LEU A 211 -13.15 14.51 -18.22
N ALA A 212 -13.15 15.81 -18.52
CA ALA A 212 -13.65 16.32 -19.79
C ALA A 212 -12.86 15.75 -20.98
N ALA A 213 -11.53 15.75 -20.91
CA ALA A 213 -10.67 15.17 -21.94
C ALA A 213 -10.91 13.65 -22.11
N ALA A 214 -11.09 12.91 -21.02
CA ALA A 214 -11.39 11.48 -21.08
C ALA A 214 -12.74 11.19 -21.75
N VAL A 215 -13.75 12.03 -21.52
CA VAL A 215 -15.08 11.91 -22.15
C VAL A 215 -15.01 12.21 -23.65
N GLU A 216 -14.29 13.25 -24.07
CA GLU A 216 -14.09 13.56 -25.49
C GLU A 216 -13.49 12.38 -26.25
N GLY A 217 -12.48 11.72 -25.67
CA GLY A 217 -11.84 10.54 -26.26
C GLY A 217 -12.77 9.32 -26.46
N VAL A 218 -13.90 9.25 -25.75
CA VAL A 218 -14.91 8.19 -25.94
C VAL A 218 -15.89 8.54 -27.05
N THR A 219 -16.23 9.82 -27.22
CA THR A 219 -17.17 10.27 -28.27
C THR A 219 -16.59 10.24 -29.68
N VAL A 220 -15.26 10.20 -29.81
CA VAL A 220 -14.54 10.20 -31.11
C VAL A 220 -14.22 8.78 -31.61
N LYS A 221 -14.56 7.74 -30.84
CA LYS A 221 -14.44 6.33 -31.25
C LYS A 221 -15.78 5.77 -31.73
#